data_AF-A0A957P4K1-F1
#
_entry.id   AF-A0A957P4K1-F1
#
_cell.length_a   1.000
_cell.length_b   1.000
_cell.length_c   1.000
_cell.angle_alpha   90.00
_cell.angle_beta   90.00
_cell.angle_gamma   90.00
#
_symmetry.space_group_name_H-M   'P 1'
#
loop_
_entity.id
_entity.type
_entity.pdbx_description
1 polymer ?
#
loop_
_entity_poly.entity_id
_entity_poly.type
_entity_poly.pdbx_seq_one_letter_code
_entity_poly.pdbx_strand_id
1 'polypeptide(L)'
;MPTPQATVCNPLLRTPLSLLIDDSCPVINLNYFWIQQRHAWNARHRPGQPPRHGDGDIDKLTSMPQTIPADFARQWAEWCAAEGVRGKFSMVPYPAGVARIDRGFPDFPRAEYDGWMQVTRDLICPNFDITCEMLTHTHVVDLQTWQFTEAWEQFEWRNPDVERLTDYIAASMQIVVDAGLPCQGVTSPGGFGTENEATYAKAIQDAALRVTGDPRPFYLLHVNVPPQEWPHVPLWHVDKAAGRAVASIIGCTDDWFGNWTGYDAGDADLCITADLQGGALPQVLNRELPCVLVSHWPGFYFGG
;
A
#
# COMPACT_ATOMS: atom_id res chain seq x y z
N MET A 1 -4.08 -24.47 -42.33
CA MET A 1 -4.27 -23.01 -42.17
C MET A 1 -3.53 -22.61 -40.90
N PRO A 2 -2.73 -21.52 -40.89
CA PRO A 2 -2.11 -21.05 -39.67
C PRO A 2 -3.19 -20.67 -38.67
N THR A 3 -3.06 -21.11 -37.42
CA THR A 3 -3.93 -20.66 -36.34
C THR A 3 -3.79 -19.14 -36.24
N PRO A 4 -4.88 -18.35 -36.23
CA PRO A 4 -4.77 -16.91 -36.08
C PRO A 4 -4.00 -16.59 -34.80
N GLN A 5 -2.90 -15.84 -34.94
CA GLN A 5 -2.07 -15.42 -33.83
C GLN A 5 -2.79 -14.26 -33.13
N ALA A 6 -3.28 -14.50 -31.91
CA ALA A 6 -3.87 -13.46 -31.10
C ALA A 6 -2.76 -12.55 -30.55
N THR A 7 -2.91 -11.23 -30.75
CA THR A 7 -2.03 -10.22 -30.14
C THR A 7 -2.69 -9.73 -28.86
N VAL A 8 -1.95 -9.75 -27.75
CA VAL A 8 -2.38 -9.13 -26.49
C VAL A 8 -2.04 -7.65 -26.58
N CYS A 9 -3.04 -6.80 -26.40
CA CYS A 9 -2.87 -5.35 -26.38
C CYS A 9 -3.27 -4.79 -25.01
N ASN A 10 -2.80 -3.60 -24.69
CA ASN A 10 -3.25 -2.91 -23.50
C ASN A 10 -4.76 -2.62 -23.54
N PRO A 11 -5.43 -2.55 -22.37
CA PRO A 11 -6.82 -2.14 -22.28
C PRO A 11 -7.06 -0.83 -23.03
N LEU A 12 -8.10 -0.80 -23.86
CA LEU A 12 -8.46 0.36 -24.69
C LEU A 12 -7.34 0.86 -25.62
N LEU A 13 -6.32 0.03 -25.90
CA LEU A 13 -5.14 0.39 -26.69
C LEU A 13 -4.37 1.60 -26.12
N ARG A 14 -4.34 1.74 -24.80
CA ARG A 14 -3.63 2.81 -24.11
C ARG A 14 -2.75 2.24 -23.01
N THR A 15 -1.57 2.81 -22.83
CA THR A 15 -0.69 2.46 -21.72
C THR A 15 -1.38 2.79 -20.38
N PRO A 16 -1.54 1.82 -19.48
CA PRO A 16 -2.10 2.08 -18.15
C PRO A 16 -1.19 3.03 -17.37
N LEU A 17 -1.78 4.03 -16.73
CA LEU A 17 -1.12 4.96 -15.81
C LEU A 17 -1.86 4.93 -14.48
N SER A 18 -1.13 4.78 -13.38
CA SER A 18 -1.70 4.69 -12.03
C SER A 18 -0.78 5.35 -11.01
N LEU A 19 -1.35 6.03 -10.02
CA LEU A 19 -0.66 6.46 -8.80
C LEU A 19 -1.06 5.55 -7.63
N LEU A 20 -0.07 4.93 -6.99
CA LEU A 20 -0.26 4.11 -5.79
C LEU A 20 0.17 4.91 -4.56
N ILE A 21 -0.73 4.99 -3.59
CA ILE A 21 -0.48 5.57 -2.27
C ILE A 21 -0.50 4.47 -1.23
N ASP A 22 0.63 4.29 -0.57
CA ASP A 22 0.87 3.35 0.52
C ASP A 22 0.83 4.08 1.90
N ASP A 23 0.83 3.33 3.00
CA ASP A 23 0.82 3.79 4.41
C ASP A 23 -0.38 4.64 4.85
N SER A 24 -1.39 4.80 4.02
CA SER A 24 -2.51 5.67 4.33
C SER A 24 -3.42 5.08 5.41
N CYS A 25 -3.75 5.91 6.39
CA CYS A 25 -4.68 5.58 7.45
C CYS A 25 -5.35 6.86 8.02
N PRO A 26 -6.51 6.74 8.68
CA PRO A 26 -7.18 7.88 9.27
C PRO A 26 -6.39 8.42 10.45
N VAL A 27 -6.40 9.74 10.58
CA VAL A 27 -5.99 10.50 11.77
C VAL A 27 -4.49 10.47 12.06
N ILE A 28 -3.87 9.30 12.21
CA ILE A 28 -2.49 9.19 12.67
C ILE A 28 -1.49 9.34 11.52
N ASN A 29 -0.29 9.80 11.84
CA ASN A 29 0.87 9.66 10.98
C ASN A 29 1.52 8.30 11.24
N LEU A 30 1.25 7.30 10.39
CA LEU A 30 1.70 5.93 10.59
C LEU A 30 3.20 5.84 10.90
N ASN A 31 4.03 6.60 10.19
CA ASN A 31 5.47 6.56 10.37
C ASN A 31 5.95 7.02 11.72
N TYR A 32 5.30 8.02 12.30
CA TYR A 32 5.66 8.47 13.64
C TYR A 32 5.63 7.27 14.60
N PHE A 33 4.53 6.50 14.54
CA PHE A 33 4.35 5.32 15.38
C PHE A 33 5.24 4.16 14.93
N TRP A 34 5.40 3.94 13.62
CA TRP A 34 6.25 2.89 13.08
C TRP A 34 7.69 3.03 13.55
N ILE A 35 8.29 4.23 13.38
CA ILE A 35 9.67 4.52 13.78
C ILE A 35 9.81 4.36 15.28
N GLN A 36 8.90 4.93 16.07
CA GLN A 36 8.91 4.79 17.51
C GLN A 36 8.89 3.32 17.96
N GLN A 37 7.96 2.52 17.42
CA GLN A 37 7.81 1.10 17.76
C GLN A 37 9.01 0.28 17.30
N ARG A 38 9.55 0.56 16.10
CA ARG A 38 10.68 -0.17 15.54
C ARG A 38 11.94 0.01 16.37
N HIS A 39 12.22 1.24 16.80
CA HIS A 39 13.36 1.52 17.66
C HIS A 39 13.19 0.90 19.06
N ALA A 40 11.99 0.95 19.64
CA ALA A 40 11.70 0.25 20.89
C ALA A 40 11.88 -1.28 20.76
N TRP A 41 11.46 -1.86 19.64
CA TRP A 41 11.67 -3.28 19.33
C TRP A 41 13.16 -3.61 19.20
N ASN A 42 13.93 -2.80 18.46
CA ASN A 42 15.37 -2.97 18.28
C ASN A 42 16.12 -2.89 19.61
N ALA A 43 15.74 -1.96 20.51
CA ALA A 43 16.36 -1.85 21.83
C ALA A 43 16.19 -3.13 22.68
N ARG A 44 15.05 -3.82 22.54
CA ARG A 44 14.77 -5.09 23.24
C ARG A 44 15.47 -6.29 22.60
N HIS A 45 15.48 -6.38 21.27
CA HIS A 45 15.88 -7.59 20.54
C HIS A 45 17.29 -7.54 19.95
N ARG A 46 17.84 -6.36 19.74
CA ARG A 46 19.17 -6.11 19.16
C ARG A 46 19.96 -5.10 20.00
N PRO A 47 20.12 -5.33 21.31
CA PRO A 47 20.76 -4.37 22.20
C PRO A 47 22.20 -4.11 21.75
N GLY A 48 22.57 -2.83 21.67
CA GLY A 48 23.91 -2.39 21.29
C GLY A 48 24.19 -2.40 19.78
N GLN A 49 23.23 -2.79 18.94
CA GLN A 49 23.34 -2.63 17.49
C GLN A 49 22.79 -1.26 17.06
N PRO A 50 23.47 -0.54 16.16
CA PRO A 50 22.94 0.71 15.63
C PRO A 50 21.68 0.44 14.78
N PRO A 51 20.73 1.39 14.73
CA PRO A 51 19.59 1.33 13.82
C PRO A 51 20.06 1.18 12.36
N ARG A 52 19.30 0.44 11.56
CA ARG A 52 19.53 0.36 10.11
C ARG A 52 18.87 1.56 9.44
N HIS A 53 19.33 1.90 8.23
CA HIS A 53 18.72 2.98 7.44
C HIS A 53 17.19 2.82 7.30
N GLY A 54 16.72 1.60 7.00
CA GLY A 54 15.29 1.30 6.89
C GLY A 54 14.52 1.21 8.22
N ASP A 55 15.15 1.47 9.37
CA ASP A 55 14.44 1.59 10.67
C ASP A 55 13.99 3.05 10.94
N GLY A 56 14.27 3.98 10.02
CA GLY A 56 13.98 5.41 10.17
C GLY A 56 14.89 6.11 11.19
N ASP A 57 14.93 7.44 11.13
CA ASP A 57 15.74 8.26 12.03
C ASP A 57 14.92 8.68 13.26
N ILE A 58 15.25 8.16 14.43
CA ILE A 58 14.54 8.49 15.67
C ILE A 58 14.74 9.95 16.11
N ASP A 59 15.87 10.57 15.77
CA ASP A 59 16.18 11.94 16.18
C ASP A 59 15.27 12.94 15.45
N LYS A 60 14.83 12.60 14.23
CA LYS A 60 13.86 13.37 13.45
C LYS A 60 12.42 13.23 13.91
N LEU A 61 12.10 12.27 14.80
CA LEU A 61 10.72 12.01 15.22
C LEU A 61 10.04 13.23 15.85
N THR A 62 10.82 14.09 16.54
CA THR A 62 10.31 15.34 17.15
C THR A 62 9.85 16.39 16.14
N SER A 63 10.28 16.27 14.89
CA SER A 63 9.88 17.14 13.78
C SER A 63 8.66 16.63 13.01
N MET A 64 8.22 15.39 13.28
CA MET A 64 7.07 14.78 12.65
C MET A 64 5.80 15.00 13.47
N PRO A 65 4.67 15.40 12.86
CA PRO A 65 3.40 15.39 13.57
C PRO A 65 2.96 13.95 13.80
N GLN A 66 2.27 13.73 14.91
CA GLN A 66 1.67 12.42 15.24
C GLN A 66 0.41 12.14 14.42
N THR A 67 -0.14 13.14 13.76
CA THR A 67 -1.40 13.07 13.01
C THR A 67 -1.25 13.68 11.64
N ILE A 68 -1.97 13.15 10.65
CA ILE A 68 -2.18 13.78 9.35
C ILE A 68 -3.67 14.17 9.29
N PRO A 69 -4.01 15.46 9.13
CA PRO A 69 -5.38 15.95 9.28
C PRO A 69 -6.27 15.54 8.11
N ALA A 70 -7.57 15.39 8.37
CA ALA A 70 -8.56 15.07 7.34
C ALA A 70 -8.63 16.13 6.23
N ASP A 71 -8.37 17.40 6.57
CA ASP A 71 -8.39 18.51 5.62
C ASP A 71 -7.28 18.40 4.55
N PHE A 72 -6.10 17.86 4.91
CA PHE A 72 -5.06 17.55 3.93
C PHE A 72 -5.52 16.46 2.97
N ALA A 73 -6.08 15.38 3.51
CA ALA A 73 -6.62 14.29 2.70
C ALA A 73 -7.70 14.79 1.73
N ARG A 74 -8.56 15.71 2.19
CA ARG A 74 -9.58 16.36 1.37
C ARG A 74 -8.96 17.15 0.22
N GLN A 75 -8.02 18.04 0.53
CA GLN A 75 -7.36 18.87 -0.46
C GLN A 75 -6.66 18.02 -1.54
N TRP A 76 -5.93 16.99 -1.11
CA TRP A 76 -5.27 16.05 -2.01
C TRP A 76 -6.28 15.32 -2.90
N ALA A 77 -7.36 14.77 -2.32
CA ALA A 77 -8.35 14.02 -3.07
C ALA A 77 -9.16 14.90 -4.04
N GLU A 78 -9.49 16.13 -3.66
CA GLU A 78 -10.13 17.12 -4.53
C GLU A 78 -9.23 17.48 -5.72
N TRP A 79 -7.94 17.69 -5.48
CA TRP A 79 -6.97 17.93 -6.54
C TRP A 79 -6.86 16.73 -7.48
N CYS A 80 -6.72 15.51 -6.96
CA CYS A 80 -6.69 14.30 -7.79
C CYS A 80 -7.93 14.16 -8.66
N ALA A 81 -9.12 14.43 -8.10
CA ALA A 81 -10.38 14.38 -8.85
C ALA A 81 -10.42 15.45 -9.96
N ALA A 82 -9.94 16.66 -9.68
CA ALA A 82 -9.91 17.76 -10.66
C ALA A 82 -8.94 17.48 -11.82
N GLU A 83 -7.77 16.91 -11.53
CA GLU A 83 -6.74 16.58 -12.52
C GLU A 83 -6.93 15.20 -13.18
N GLY A 84 -7.94 14.43 -12.74
CA GLY A 84 -8.22 13.09 -13.26
C GLY A 84 -7.19 12.04 -12.86
N VAL A 85 -6.45 12.26 -11.76
CA VAL A 85 -5.51 11.29 -11.19
C VAL A 85 -6.29 10.11 -10.61
N ARG A 86 -5.84 8.90 -10.93
CA ARG A 86 -6.45 7.63 -10.54
C ARG A 86 -5.39 6.63 -10.15
N GLY A 87 -5.78 5.60 -9.41
CA GLY A 87 -4.90 4.47 -9.14
C GLY A 87 -5.37 3.62 -7.99
N LYS A 88 -4.51 3.41 -6.99
CA LYS A 88 -4.85 2.69 -5.77
C LYS A 88 -4.40 3.44 -4.52
N PHE A 89 -5.14 3.26 -3.44
CA PHE A 89 -4.90 3.89 -2.14
C PHE A 89 -5.03 2.81 -1.07
N SER A 90 -4.00 2.59 -0.24
CA SER A 90 -4.13 1.60 0.82
C SER A 90 -4.93 2.15 1.99
N MET A 91 -5.42 1.25 2.81
CA MET A 91 -5.94 1.57 4.12
C MET A 91 -5.31 0.59 5.10
N VAL A 92 -4.48 1.09 6.00
CA VAL A 92 -3.96 0.27 7.09
C VAL A 92 -5.11 0.04 8.09
N PRO A 93 -5.57 -1.21 8.32
CA PRO A 93 -6.82 -1.43 9.05
C PRO A 93 -6.73 -1.20 10.56
N TYR A 94 -5.57 -1.39 11.16
CA TYR A 94 -5.29 -1.22 12.59
C TYR A 94 -3.94 -0.50 12.77
N PRO A 95 -3.80 0.72 12.24
CA PRO A 95 -2.51 1.38 12.02
C PRO A 95 -1.70 1.50 13.31
N ALA A 96 -0.49 0.92 13.28
CA ALA A 96 0.44 0.77 14.41
C ALA A 96 -0.20 0.21 15.70
N GLY A 97 -1.33 -0.49 15.56
CA GLY A 97 -2.21 -0.93 16.64
C GLY A 97 -2.76 0.17 17.54
N VAL A 98 -2.90 1.40 17.04
CA VAL A 98 -3.49 2.51 17.80
C VAL A 98 -5.00 2.32 17.97
N ALA A 99 -5.73 2.15 16.86
CA ALA A 99 -7.15 1.84 16.88
C ALA A 99 -7.57 1.20 15.55
N ARG A 100 -8.57 0.32 15.56
CA ARG A 100 -9.09 -0.26 14.32
C ARG A 100 -9.98 0.75 13.60
N ILE A 101 -9.81 0.88 12.29
CA ILE A 101 -10.54 1.89 11.51
C ILE A 101 -12.06 1.66 11.48
N ASP A 102 -12.53 0.43 11.70
CA ASP A 102 -13.96 0.09 11.78
C ASP A 102 -14.59 0.48 13.13
N ARG A 103 -13.78 0.87 14.12
CA ARG A 103 -14.23 1.22 15.47
C ARG A 103 -14.03 2.71 15.81
N GLY A 104 -13.33 3.44 14.94
CA GLY A 104 -12.92 4.82 15.19
C GLY A 104 -11.70 4.94 16.08
N PHE A 105 -11.28 6.18 16.33
CA PHE A 105 -10.06 6.55 17.06
C PHE A 105 -10.45 7.30 18.33
N PRO A 106 -10.72 6.61 19.46
CA PRO A 106 -11.31 7.22 20.66
C PRO A 106 -10.40 8.25 21.34
N ASP A 107 -9.08 8.12 21.18
CA ASP A 107 -8.10 9.06 21.75
C ASP A 107 -7.89 10.32 20.88
N PHE A 108 -8.65 10.44 19.78
CA PHE A 108 -8.55 11.54 18.84
C PHE A 108 -9.91 12.22 18.63
N PRO A 109 -9.94 13.48 18.14
CA PRO A 109 -11.20 14.16 17.87
C PRO A 109 -12.06 13.36 16.90
N ARG A 110 -13.31 13.07 17.29
CA ARG A 110 -14.26 12.32 16.47
C ARG A 110 -14.45 12.93 15.07
N ALA A 111 -14.43 14.27 14.99
CA ALA A 111 -14.55 15.00 13.73
C ALA A 111 -13.40 14.73 12.76
N GLU A 112 -12.17 14.51 13.24
CA GLU A 112 -11.02 14.16 12.38
C GLU A 112 -11.22 12.79 11.75
N TYR A 113 -11.61 11.79 12.56
CA TYR A 113 -11.92 10.46 12.05
C TYR A 113 -13.10 10.49 11.06
N ASP A 114 -14.20 11.13 11.41
CA ASP A 114 -15.38 11.21 10.53
C ASP A 114 -15.04 11.93 9.22
N GLY A 115 -14.25 13.01 9.28
CA GLY A 115 -13.77 13.76 8.12
C GLY A 115 -12.91 12.90 7.19
N TRP A 116 -11.94 12.18 7.76
CA TRP A 116 -11.11 11.22 7.04
C TRP A 116 -11.94 10.17 6.31
N MET A 117 -12.82 9.49 7.04
CA MET A 117 -13.65 8.43 6.48
C MET A 117 -14.62 8.96 5.42
N GLN A 118 -15.12 10.20 5.58
CA GLN A 118 -15.94 10.86 4.57
C GLN A 118 -15.14 11.13 3.29
N VAL A 119 -13.95 11.73 3.39
CA VAL A 119 -13.08 11.98 2.23
C VAL A 119 -12.76 10.68 1.51
N THR A 120 -12.42 9.62 2.25
CA THR A 120 -12.11 8.33 1.64
C THR A 120 -13.27 7.79 0.82
N ARG A 121 -14.50 7.82 1.36
CA ARG A 121 -15.69 7.34 0.65
C ARG A 121 -16.07 8.23 -0.53
N ASP A 122 -16.11 9.54 -0.32
CA ASP A 122 -16.75 10.46 -1.26
C ASP A 122 -15.80 10.93 -2.37
N LEU A 123 -14.49 10.93 -2.13
CA LEU A 123 -13.49 11.52 -3.03
C LEU A 123 -12.39 10.54 -3.47
N ILE A 124 -11.90 9.69 -2.56
CA ILE A 124 -10.83 8.72 -2.87
C ILE A 124 -11.38 7.50 -3.62
N CYS A 125 -12.37 6.79 -3.05
CA CYS A 125 -12.93 5.56 -3.66
C CYS A 125 -13.43 5.72 -5.11
N PRO A 126 -13.97 6.87 -5.56
CA PRO A 126 -14.35 7.05 -6.97
C PRO A 126 -13.19 7.04 -7.96
N ASN A 127 -11.96 7.33 -7.51
CA ASN A 127 -10.78 7.50 -8.35
C ASN A 127 -9.69 6.46 -8.06
N PHE A 128 -9.71 5.85 -6.88
CA PHE A 128 -8.71 4.92 -6.42
C PHE A 128 -9.33 3.61 -5.94
N ASP A 129 -8.75 2.50 -6.39
CA ASP A 129 -9.05 1.19 -5.82
C ASP A 129 -8.46 1.10 -4.41
N ILE A 130 -9.21 0.55 -3.45
CA ILE A 130 -8.76 0.44 -2.06
C ILE A 130 -8.18 -0.94 -1.80
N THR A 131 -7.00 -0.99 -1.19
CA THR A 131 -6.40 -2.23 -0.67
C THR A 131 -6.21 -2.14 0.83
N CYS A 132 -6.19 -3.27 1.53
CA CYS A 132 -5.65 -3.26 2.88
C CYS A 132 -4.11 -3.33 2.82
N GLU A 133 -3.41 -2.62 3.70
CA GLU A 133 -1.96 -2.69 3.83
C GLU A 133 -1.61 -3.12 5.24
N MET A 134 -1.23 -4.39 5.35
CA MET A 134 -1.99 -5.28 6.23
C MET A 134 -1.92 -4.95 7.73
N LEU A 135 -2.86 -5.53 8.48
CA LEU A 135 -3.33 -5.14 9.82
C LEU A 135 -2.67 -3.93 10.50
N THR A 136 -1.43 -4.00 10.98
CA THR A 136 -0.84 -2.87 11.74
C THR A 136 0.23 -2.08 11.01
N HIS A 137 0.81 -2.65 9.97
CA HIS A 137 2.09 -2.24 9.37
C HIS A 137 3.30 -2.31 10.32
N THR A 138 3.12 -2.86 11.54
CA THR A 138 4.17 -2.98 12.54
C THR A 138 4.26 -4.41 13.08
N HIS A 139 3.62 -4.68 14.21
CA HIS A 139 3.63 -5.96 14.88
C HIS A 139 2.52 -6.88 14.37
N VAL A 140 2.85 -8.16 14.21
CA VAL A 140 1.83 -9.16 13.92
C VAL A 140 0.88 -9.26 15.12
N VAL A 141 -0.42 -9.28 14.85
CA VAL A 141 -1.50 -9.39 15.82
C VAL A 141 -1.94 -10.85 15.95
N ASP A 142 -2.07 -11.33 17.18
CA ASP A 142 -2.80 -12.57 17.44
C ASP A 142 -4.30 -12.32 17.24
N LEU A 143 -4.91 -12.95 16.22
CA LEU A 143 -6.32 -12.70 15.88
C LEU A 143 -7.33 -13.17 16.93
N GLN A 144 -6.93 -14.05 17.85
CA GLN A 144 -7.81 -14.53 18.92
C GLN A 144 -7.83 -13.53 20.08
N THR A 145 -6.66 -13.01 20.45
CA THR A 145 -6.51 -12.13 21.62
C THR A 145 -6.47 -10.64 21.27
N TRP A 146 -6.28 -10.31 19.99
CA TRP A 146 -6.01 -8.96 19.49
C TRP A 146 -4.82 -8.27 20.16
N GLN A 147 -3.86 -9.06 20.65
CA GLN A 147 -2.61 -8.57 21.23
C GLN A 147 -1.48 -8.65 20.21
N PHE A 148 -0.48 -7.78 20.36
CA PHE A 148 0.75 -7.88 19.58
C PHE A 148 1.54 -9.13 19.95
N THR A 149 2.11 -9.75 18.93
CA THR A 149 3.18 -10.72 19.06
C THR A 149 4.54 -10.01 18.95
N GLU A 150 5.63 -10.74 19.20
CA GLU A 150 6.99 -10.20 19.01
C GLU A 150 7.45 -10.16 17.54
N ALA A 151 6.70 -10.79 16.63
CA ALA A 151 7.03 -10.78 15.20
C ALA A 151 6.63 -9.45 14.56
N TRP A 152 7.49 -8.89 13.72
CA TRP A 152 7.17 -7.75 12.87
C TRP A 152 6.64 -8.23 11.51
N GLU A 153 5.56 -7.61 11.03
CA GLU A 153 4.84 -8.02 9.83
C GLU A 153 5.75 -8.07 8.60
N GLN A 154 6.52 -7.00 8.38
CA GLN A 154 7.39 -6.88 7.21
C GLN A 154 8.79 -7.49 7.34
N PHE A 155 9.15 -8.13 8.46
CA PHE A 155 10.49 -8.72 8.65
C PHE A 155 10.44 -10.18 9.14
N GLU A 156 9.92 -10.41 10.33
CA GLU A 156 9.92 -11.75 10.95
C GLU A 156 8.75 -12.62 10.48
N TRP A 157 7.69 -12.05 9.88
CA TRP A 157 6.48 -12.77 9.48
C TRP A 157 6.25 -12.83 7.96
N ARG A 158 7.32 -12.97 7.17
CA ARG A 158 7.26 -12.89 5.70
C ARG A 158 6.83 -14.18 4.99
N ASN A 159 6.76 -15.31 5.70
CA ASN A 159 6.38 -16.62 5.15
C ASN A 159 5.64 -17.53 6.18
N PRO A 160 4.55 -17.05 6.79
CA PRO A 160 3.67 -17.93 7.55
C PRO A 160 3.05 -19.01 6.65
N ASP A 161 2.51 -20.06 7.25
CA ASP A 161 1.71 -21.03 6.51
C ASP A 161 0.47 -20.38 5.88
N VAL A 162 0.03 -20.96 4.76
CA VAL A 162 -1.02 -20.38 3.91
C VAL A 162 -2.34 -20.15 4.66
N GLU A 163 -2.71 -21.04 5.60
CA GLU A 163 -3.97 -20.93 6.33
C GLU A 163 -3.94 -19.74 7.29
N ARG A 164 -2.88 -19.61 8.10
CA ARG A 164 -2.68 -18.45 8.96
C ARG A 164 -2.54 -17.15 8.15
N LEU A 165 -1.86 -17.19 7.01
CA LEU A 165 -1.73 -16.04 6.13
C LEU A 165 -3.09 -15.61 5.57
N THR A 166 -3.91 -16.56 5.09
CA THR A 166 -5.26 -16.30 4.61
C THR A 166 -6.13 -15.69 5.69
N ASP A 167 -6.11 -16.23 6.91
CA ASP A 167 -6.91 -15.71 8.02
C ASP A 167 -6.49 -14.28 8.40
N TYR A 168 -5.20 -13.99 8.37
CA TYR A 168 -4.66 -12.68 8.68
C TYR A 168 -4.99 -11.63 7.61
N ILE A 169 -4.86 -11.99 6.33
CA ILE A 169 -5.28 -11.14 5.22
C ILE A 169 -6.80 -10.96 5.23
N ALA A 170 -7.57 -12.01 5.49
CA ALA A 170 -9.03 -11.91 5.57
C ALA A 170 -9.47 -10.98 6.71
N ALA A 171 -8.84 -11.06 7.88
CA ALA A 171 -9.11 -10.12 8.98
C ALA A 171 -8.78 -8.67 8.59
N SER A 172 -7.66 -8.46 7.90
CA SER A 172 -7.26 -7.16 7.36
C SER A 172 -8.30 -6.59 6.39
N MET A 173 -8.71 -7.37 5.39
CA MET A 173 -9.73 -6.99 4.42
C MET A 173 -11.10 -6.75 5.07
N GLN A 174 -11.49 -7.60 6.04
CA GLN A 174 -12.77 -7.50 6.71
C GLN A 174 -12.89 -6.19 7.51
N ILE A 175 -11.83 -5.73 8.17
CA ILE A 175 -11.85 -4.44 8.88
C ILE A 175 -12.08 -3.27 7.91
N VAL A 176 -11.43 -3.29 6.74
CA VAL A 176 -11.65 -2.25 5.71
C VAL A 176 -13.11 -2.26 5.24
N VAL A 177 -13.68 -3.45 5.01
CA VAL A 177 -15.10 -3.62 4.66
C VAL A 177 -16.04 -3.15 5.77
N ASP A 178 -15.76 -3.51 7.02
CA ASP A 178 -16.56 -3.14 8.19
C ASP A 178 -16.53 -1.62 8.45
N ALA A 179 -15.44 -0.95 8.05
CA ALA A 179 -15.34 0.52 8.03
C ALA A 179 -16.15 1.20 6.90
N GLY A 180 -16.83 0.41 6.07
CA GLY A 180 -17.68 0.88 4.97
C GLY A 180 -16.89 1.24 3.70
N LEU A 181 -15.72 0.64 3.49
CA LEU A 181 -14.88 0.86 2.31
C LEU A 181 -14.82 -0.43 1.44
N PRO A 182 -14.65 -0.31 0.11
CA PRO A 182 -14.29 -1.46 -0.71
C PRO A 182 -12.89 -1.99 -0.33
N CYS A 183 -12.59 -3.24 -0.68
CA CYS A 183 -11.25 -3.80 -0.54
C CYS A 183 -10.97 -4.77 -1.71
N GLN A 184 -10.23 -4.31 -2.71
CA GLN A 184 -10.02 -4.99 -4.00
C GLN A 184 -8.71 -5.77 -4.07
N GLY A 185 -7.89 -5.68 -3.02
CA GLY A 185 -6.57 -6.29 -3.02
C GLY A 185 -5.79 -6.01 -1.76
N VAL A 186 -4.50 -6.25 -1.83
CA VAL A 186 -3.55 -6.09 -0.72
C VAL A 186 -2.36 -5.24 -1.14
N THR A 187 -1.90 -4.36 -0.27
CA THR A 187 -0.55 -3.81 -0.34
C THR A 187 0.31 -4.51 0.70
N SER A 188 1.48 -4.98 0.29
CA SER A 188 2.44 -5.56 1.21
C SER A 188 3.21 -4.46 1.94
N PRO A 189 3.18 -4.42 3.28
CA PRO A 189 4.12 -3.59 4.02
C PRO A 189 5.52 -4.17 3.84
N GLY A 190 6.40 -3.40 3.18
CA GLY A 190 7.78 -3.78 2.91
C GLY A 190 7.95 -5.22 2.44
N GLY A 191 8.59 -6.05 3.27
CA GLY A 191 8.93 -7.44 2.94
C GLY A 191 7.78 -8.45 3.04
N PHE A 192 6.56 -8.06 3.41
CA PHE A 192 5.46 -9.00 3.63
C PHE A 192 5.12 -9.83 2.38
N GLY A 193 5.29 -11.15 2.45
CA GLY A 193 5.04 -12.07 1.33
C GLY A 193 6.20 -12.25 0.33
N THR A 194 7.35 -11.58 0.53
CA THR A 194 8.52 -11.67 -0.37
C THR A 194 9.19 -13.05 -0.41
N GLU A 195 9.10 -13.84 0.66
CA GLU A 195 9.81 -15.12 0.75
C GLU A 195 9.13 -16.26 -0.02
N ASN A 196 7.81 -16.18 -0.21
CA ASN A 196 7.03 -17.19 -0.94
C ASN A 196 5.79 -16.55 -1.59
N GLU A 197 6.04 -15.82 -2.67
CA GLU A 197 5.02 -15.02 -3.35
C GLU A 197 3.87 -15.87 -3.92
N ALA A 198 4.14 -17.11 -4.37
CA ALA A 198 3.10 -18.02 -4.81
C ALA A 198 2.11 -18.36 -3.68
N THR A 199 2.62 -18.62 -2.47
CA THR A 199 1.77 -18.89 -1.29
C THR A 199 1.04 -17.63 -0.84
N TYR A 200 1.73 -16.49 -0.86
CA TYR A 200 1.13 -15.20 -0.56
C TYR A 200 -0.04 -14.87 -1.51
N ALA A 201 0.17 -14.99 -2.83
CA ALA A 201 -0.89 -14.78 -3.83
C ALA A 201 -2.05 -15.77 -3.65
N LYS A 202 -1.78 -17.01 -3.22
CA LYS A 202 -2.85 -17.98 -2.91
C LYS A 202 -3.68 -17.49 -1.72
N ALA A 203 -3.01 -17.04 -0.67
CA ALA A 203 -3.68 -16.57 0.54
C ALA A 203 -4.54 -15.32 0.27
N ILE A 204 -4.06 -14.41 -0.58
CA ILE A 204 -4.83 -13.25 -1.05
C ILE A 204 -6.09 -13.69 -1.81
N GLN A 205 -5.97 -14.64 -2.74
CA GLN A 205 -7.14 -15.14 -3.50
C GLN A 205 -8.21 -15.70 -2.57
N ASP A 206 -7.80 -16.52 -1.61
CA ASP A 206 -8.73 -17.18 -0.68
C ASP A 206 -9.36 -16.18 0.30
N ALA A 207 -8.59 -15.19 0.77
CA ALA A 207 -9.10 -14.11 1.61
C ALA A 207 -10.11 -13.23 0.86
N ALA A 208 -9.79 -12.81 -0.37
CA ALA A 208 -10.68 -12.01 -1.20
C ALA A 208 -11.98 -12.74 -1.53
N LEU A 209 -11.90 -14.02 -1.94
CA LEU A 209 -13.08 -14.85 -2.16
C LEU A 209 -13.94 -15.01 -0.90
N ARG A 210 -13.31 -15.08 0.28
CA ARG A 210 -14.00 -15.22 1.57
C ARG A 210 -14.71 -13.93 1.99
N VAL A 211 -14.06 -12.78 1.85
CA VAL A 211 -14.51 -11.49 2.41
C VAL A 211 -15.35 -10.69 1.43
N THR A 212 -14.87 -10.51 0.20
CA THR A 212 -15.52 -9.66 -0.82
C THR A 212 -16.15 -10.46 -1.95
N GLY A 213 -15.88 -11.78 -2.02
CA GLY A 213 -16.31 -12.63 -3.11
C GLY A 213 -15.57 -12.35 -4.42
N ASP A 214 -14.52 -11.53 -4.41
CA ASP A 214 -13.77 -11.18 -5.61
C ASP A 214 -12.87 -12.35 -6.05
N PRO A 215 -13.11 -12.95 -7.23
CA PRO A 215 -12.27 -14.03 -7.74
C PRO A 215 -10.94 -13.55 -8.34
N ARG A 216 -10.75 -12.23 -8.49
CA ARG A 216 -9.62 -11.62 -9.21
C ARG A 216 -9.00 -10.44 -8.47
N PRO A 217 -8.59 -10.60 -7.19
CA PRO A 217 -7.90 -9.55 -6.47
C PRO A 217 -6.52 -9.27 -7.09
N PHE A 218 -5.94 -8.13 -6.70
CA PHE A 218 -4.56 -7.79 -7.03
C PHE A 218 -3.75 -7.50 -5.77
N TYR A 219 -2.43 -7.41 -5.91
CA TYR A 219 -1.57 -6.90 -4.85
C TYR A 219 -0.39 -6.08 -5.37
N LEU A 220 0.16 -5.25 -4.49
CA LEU A 220 1.44 -4.55 -4.67
C LEU A 220 2.48 -5.17 -3.73
N LEU A 221 3.65 -5.52 -4.27
CA LEU A 221 4.78 -6.06 -3.51
C LEU A 221 6.13 -5.53 -4.01
N HIS A 222 6.27 -5.34 -5.32
CA HIS A 222 7.54 -5.03 -5.95
C HIS A 222 7.52 -3.67 -6.65
N VAL A 223 8.70 -3.07 -6.73
CA VAL A 223 8.99 -1.89 -7.54
C VAL A 223 10.17 -2.22 -8.45
N ASN A 224 10.00 -2.02 -9.75
CA ASN A 224 11.00 -2.25 -10.78
C ASN A 224 11.34 -0.91 -11.44
N VAL A 225 12.43 -0.28 -10.98
CA VAL A 225 12.84 1.05 -11.46
C VAL A 225 13.63 0.93 -12.78
N PRO A 226 13.18 1.57 -13.87
CA PRO A 226 13.92 1.60 -15.12
C PRO A 226 15.17 2.50 -15.06
N PRO A 227 16.20 2.21 -15.88
CA PRO A 227 16.28 1.12 -16.86
C PRO A 227 16.78 -0.21 -16.27
N GLN A 228 17.01 -0.29 -14.95
CA GLN A 228 17.55 -1.48 -14.29
C GLN A 228 16.59 -2.66 -14.40
N GLU A 229 15.30 -2.40 -14.17
CA GLU A 229 14.25 -3.40 -14.32
C GLU A 229 12.97 -2.76 -14.86
N TRP A 230 12.18 -3.53 -15.62
CA TRP A 230 10.97 -3.04 -16.27
C TRP A 230 9.71 -3.58 -15.57
N PRO A 231 8.64 -2.77 -15.45
CA PRO A 231 7.38 -3.23 -14.87
C PRO A 231 6.68 -4.22 -15.79
N HIS A 232 5.98 -5.17 -15.19
CA HIS A 232 5.14 -6.16 -15.85
C HIS A 232 4.01 -6.57 -14.90
N VAL A 233 3.09 -7.46 -15.33
CA VAL A 233 1.94 -7.89 -14.52
C VAL A 233 1.93 -9.42 -14.41
N PRO A 234 2.69 -10.01 -13.47
CA PRO A 234 2.58 -11.43 -13.17
C PRO A 234 1.16 -11.82 -12.79
N LEU A 235 0.73 -12.99 -13.27
CA LEU A 235 -0.52 -13.62 -12.86
C LEU A 235 -0.25 -14.92 -12.11
N TRP A 236 -0.90 -15.07 -10.96
CA TRP A 236 -0.84 -16.27 -10.13
C TRP A 236 -2.18 -17.00 -10.11
N HIS A 237 -2.13 -18.30 -9.83
CA HIS A 237 -3.31 -19.16 -9.60
C HIS A 237 -4.42 -18.99 -10.65
N VAL A 238 -4.01 -18.95 -11.92
CA VAL A 238 -4.93 -18.76 -13.05
C VAL A 238 -5.78 -20.01 -13.24
N ASP A 239 -7.08 -19.88 -13.00
CA ASP A 239 -8.10 -20.86 -13.33
C ASP A 239 -9.11 -20.22 -14.30
N LYS A 240 -8.96 -20.55 -15.58
CA LYS A 240 -9.81 -20.02 -16.65
C LYS A 240 -11.26 -20.50 -16.55
N ALA A 241 -11.50 -21.71 -16.04
CA ALA A 241 -12.84 -22.26 -15.94
C ALA A 241 -13.62 -21.60 -14.80
N ALA A 242 -12.95 -21.33 -13.68
CA ALA A 242 -13.53 -20.62 -12.54
C ALA A 242 -13.47 -19.08 -12.66
N GLY A 243 -12.78 -18.55 -13.67
CA GLY A 243 -12.59 -17.11 -13.85
C GLY A 243 -11.73 -16.46 -12.76
N ARG A 244 -10.76 -17.20 -12.21
CA ARG A 244 -9.92 -16.79 -11.09
C ARG A 244 -8.49 -16.52 -11.54
N ALA A 245 -7.88 -15.51 -10.95
CA ALA A 245 -6.46 -15.20 -11.05
C ALA A 245 -6.09 -14.22 -9.93
N VAL A 246 -4.80 -14.03 -9.67
CA VAL A 246 -4.33 -12.90 -8.84
C VAL A 246 -3.28 -12.15 -9.63
N ALA A 247 -3.43 -10.83 -9.73
CA ALA A 247 -2.46 -9.98 -10.40
C ALA A 247 -1.45 -9.38 -9.41
N SER A 248 -0.17 -9.49 -9.72
CA SER A 248 0.88 -8.70 -9.07
C SER A 248 1.04 -7.40 -9.86
N ILE A 249 0.77 -6.28 -9.22
CA ILE A 249 1.03 -4.94 -9.75
C ILE A 249 2.41 -4.52 -9.29
N ILE A 250 3.23 -4.03 -10.22
CA ILE A 250 4.61 -3.66 -9.98
C ILE A 250 4.76 -2.15 -10.23
N GLY A 251 5.23 -1.43 -9.22
CA GLY A 251 5.60 -0.01 -9.35
C GLY A 251 6.79 0.18 -10.28
N CYS A 252 6.88 1.31 -10.95
CA CYS A 252 7.99 1.65 -11.85
C CYS A 252 8.78 2.89 -11.42
N THR A 253 8.49 3.43 -10.24
CA THR A 253 9.21 4.53 -9.60
C THR A 253 9.58 4.11 -8.19
N ASP A 254 10.73 4.55 -7.71
CA ASP A 254 10.94 4.60 -6.26
C ASP A 254 10.03 5.69 -5.65
N ASP A 255 10.01 5.81 -4.33
CA ASP A 255 9.23 6.85 -3.66
C ASP A 255 9.94 8.21 -3.71
N TRP A 256 9.84 8.85 -4.87
CA TRP A 256 10.37 10.19 -5.13
C TRP A 256 9.42 11.32 -4.72
N PHE A 257 8.32 11.03 -4.04
CA PHE A 257 7.34 12.02 -3.58
C PHE A 257 7.50 12.36 -2.08
N GLY A 258 8.71 12.18 -1.54
CA GLY A 258 9.05 12.51 -0.14
C GLY A 258 9.47 11.31 0.71
N ASN A 259 9.62 10.14 0.08
CA ASN A 259 10.00 8.86 0.68
C ASN A 259 8.97 8.37 1.71
N TRP A 260 9.06 7.10 2.11
CA TRP A 260 8.18 6.55 3.13
C TRP A 260 8.25 7.44 4.35
N THR A 261 9.44 7.78 4.85
CA THR A 261 9.67 8.56 6.09
C THR A 261 8.94 9.91 6.20
N GLY A 262 8.68 10.61 5.08
CA GLY A 262 8.15 11.98 5.10
C GLY A 262 9.14 13.04 5.57
N TYR A 263 10.45 12.76 5.49
CA TYR A 263 11.51 13.67 5.93
C TYR A 263 11.99 14.67 4.90
N ASP A 264 11.83 14.35 3.62
CA ASP A 264 12.46 15.05 2.53
C ASP A 264 11.39 15.50 1.55
N ALA A 265 11.64 16.62 0.85
CA ALA A 265 10.76 17.04 -0.23
C ALA A 265 10.87 16.05 -1.39
N GLY A 266 9.75 15.80 -2.08
CA GLY A 266 9.76 15.03 -3.33
C GLY A 266 10.47 15.75 -4.48
N ASP A 267 10.89 14.97 -5.47
CA ASP A 267 11.48 15.43 -6.73
C ASP A 267 10.73 14.80 -7.91
N ALA A 268 9.76 15.56 -8.45
CA ALA A 268 8.92 15.10 -9.55
C ALA A 268 9.70 14.88 -10.86
N ASP A 269 10.85 15.54 -11.05
CA ASP A 269 11.66 15.40 -12.27
C ASP A 269 12.31 14.02 -12.38
N LEU A 270 12.46 13.29 -11.25
CA LEU A 270 12.85 11.89 -11.25
C LEU A 270 11.79 11.00 -11.91
N CYS A 271 10.51 11.29 -11.67
CA CYS A 271 9.40 10.65 -12.38
C CYS A 271 9.37 11.10 -13.84
N ILE A 272 9.15 12.39 -14.06
CA ILE A 272 8.99 12.98 -15.39
C ILE A 272 9.30 14.48 -15.35
N THR A 273 10.17 14.94 -16.24
CA THR A 273 10.49 16.36 -16.38
C THR A 273 9.38 17.14 -17.07
N ALA A 274 9.33 18.46 -16.87
CA ALA A 274 8.30 19.33 -17.45
C ALA A 274 8.24 19.30 -19.00
N ASP A 275 9.34 18.99 -19.69
CA ASP A 275 9.40 18.81 -21.15
C ASP A 275 8.97 17.40 -21.62
N LEU A 276 8.62 16.52 -20.68
CA LEU A 276 8.21 15.14 -20.87
C LEU A 276 9.31 14.24 -21.49
N GLN A 277 10.56 14.69 -21.52
CA GLN A 277 11.67 13.95 -22.14
C GLN A 277 12.53 13.18 -21.14
N GLY A 278 12.60 13.65 -19.89
CA GLY A 278 13.42 13.11 -18.81
C GLY A 278 12.62 12.35 -17.76
N GLY A 279 13.34 11.73 -16.83
CA GLY A 279 12.78 10.88 -15.77
C GLY A 279 12.56 9.42 -16.19
N ALA A 280 11.97 8.64 -15.29
CA ALA A 280 11.67 7.23 -15.52
C ALA A 280 10.48 7.00 -16.45
N LEU A 281 9.43 7.83 -16.36
CA LEU A 281 8.15 7.54 -17.01
C LEU A 281 8.21 7.53 -18.54
N PRO A 282 8.90 8.47 -19.24
CA PRO A 282 8.95 8.45 -20.70
C PRO A 282 9.49 7.12 -21.25
N GLN A 283 10.42 6.49 -20.54
CA GLN A 283 11.01 5.21 -20.95
C GLN A 283 10.02 4.05 -20.86
N VAL A 284 9.16 4.04 -19.84
CA VAL A 284 8.09 3.05 -19.63
C VAL A 284 6.97 3.26 -20.64
N LEU A 285 6.53 4.51 -20.80
CA LEU A 285 5.45 4.89 -21.71
C LEU A 285 5.80 4.58 -23.17
N ASN A 286 7.04 4.86 -23.61
CA ASN A 286 7.52 4.53 -24.96
C ASN A 286 7.54 3.02 -25.26
N ARG A 287 7.51 2.18 -24.23
CA ARG A 287 7.42 0.71 -24.36
C ARG A 287 6.00 0.18 -24.19
N GLU A 288 5.03 1.06 -23.96
CA GLU A 288 3.64 0.71 -23.69
C GLU A 288 3.49 -0.25 -22.48
N LEU A 289 4.38 -0.16 -21.49
CA LEU A 289 4.31 -0.96 -20.27
C LEU A 289 3.46 -0.27 -19.20
N PRO A 290 2.85 -1.00 -18.25
CA PRO A 290 2.13 -0.38 -17.14
C PRO A 290 3.01 0.63 -16.40
N CYS A 291 2.54 1.87 -16.35
CA CYS A 291 3.23 2.99 -15.74
C CYS A 291 2.60 3.24 -14.37
N VAL A 292 3.24 2.74 -13.31
CA VAL A 292 2.68 2.71 -11.97
C VAL A 292 3.61 3.47 -11.04
N LEU A 293 3.22 4.68 -10.64
CA LEU A 293 3.96 5.47 -9.68
C LEU A 293 3.63 5.00 -8.28
N VAL A 294 4.61 5.03 -7.38
CA VAL A 294 4.44 4.65 -5.98
C VAL A 294 4.89 5.78 -5.07
N SER A 295 4.15 5.98 -3.99
CA SER A 295 4.58 6.79 -2.86
C SER A 295 3.86 6.35 -1.59
N HIS A 296 4.33 6.84 -0.45
CA HIS A 296 3.67 6.68 0.83
C HIS A 296 3.01 7.98 1.28
N TRP A 297 1.91 7.83 2.00
CA TRP A 297 1.09 8.93 2.48
C TRP A 297 1.85 9.95 3.35
N PRO A 298 2.76 9.55 4.26
CA PRO A 298 3.57 10.51 5.01
C PRO A 298 4.54 11.32 4.12
N GLY A 299 5.06 10.71 3.06
CA GLY A 299 5.87 11.37 2.02
C GLY A 299 5.07 12.47 1.32
N PHE A 300 3.88 12.13 0.82
CA PHE A 300 2.97 13.09 0.19
C PHE A 300 2.58 14.24 1.12
N TYR A 301 2.46 14.00 2.42
CA TYR A 301 2.12 15.03 3.40
C TYR A 301 3.27 16.01 3.65
N PHE A 302 4.51 15.55 3.83
CA PHE A 302 5.72 16.39 4.03
C PHE A 302 5.54 17.64 4.94
N GLY A 303 4.68 17.56 5.95
CA GLY A 303 4.45 18.66 6.90
C GLY A 303 3.38 19.69 6.50
N GLY A 304 2.66 19.51 5.37
CA GLY A 304 1.51 20.34 4.99
C GLY A 304 1.33 20.51 3.48
#